data_AF-A0A4D6N142-F1
#
_entry.id   AF-A0A4D6N142-F1
#
_cell.length_a   1.000
_cell.length_b   1.000
_cell.length_c   1.000
_cell.angle_alpha   90.00
_cell.angle_beta   90.00
_cell.angle_gamma   90.00
#
_symmetry.space_group_name_H-M   'P 1'
#
loop_
_entity.id
_entity.type
_entity.pdbx_description
1 polymer ?
#
loop_
_entity_poly.entity_id
_entity_poly.type
_entity_poly.pdbx_seq_one_letter_code
_entity_poly.pdbx_strand_id
1 'polypeptide(L)'
;MDGKKLEYKGEEAVKREAENENTVVVDGSVLEECCIAVEEQLDYIYKRCRSHDKSVGPLEIRVVEPGSFDSLMDLFISQGASINQYKTPRCIKSKKALKLLNSKVTASFFSPRDPKWVPKMC
;
A
#
# COMPACT_ATOMS: atom_id res chain seq x y z
N MET A 1 17.47 25.44 58.23
CA MET A 1 17.70 24.06 58.71
C MET A 1 16.47 23.77 59.55
N ASP A 2 15.54 22.89 59.17
CA ASP A 2 15.72 21.58 58.59
C ASP A 2 14.81 21.33 57.38
N GLY A 3 15.40 20.74 56.34
CA GLY A 3 14.68 20.18 55.20
C GLY A 3 14.29 18.73 55.43
N LYS A 4 13.79 18.13 54.34
CA LYS A 4 13.27 16.76 54.14
C LYS A 4 11.74 16.70 54.29
N LYS A 5 10.98 16.09 53.39
CA LYS A 5 11.27 15.30 52.18
C LYS A 5 10.00 15.28 51.34
N LEU A 6 10.18 15.42 50.03
CA LEU A 6 9.18 15.24 48.99
C LEU A 6 8.62 13.81 49.02
N GLU A 7 7.30 13.67 48.98
CA GLU A 7 6.65 12.47 48.45
C GLU A 7 5.51 12.88 47.52
N TYR A 8 5.84 12.93 46.23
CA TYR A 8 4.86 12.91 45.16
C TYR A 8 4.30 11.49 45.07
N LYS A 9 3.00 11.32 45.33
CA LYS A 9 2.32 10.05 45.13
C LYS A 9 1.77 9.98 43.71
N GLY A 10 2.35 9.05 42.96
CA GLY A 10 1.61 8.14 42.08
C GLY A 10 1.17 8.68 40.74
N GLU A 11 1.97 8.37 39.72
CA GLU A 11 1.55 8.27 38.33
C GLU A 11 0.24 7.45 38.22
N GLU A 12 -0.84 8.09 37.78
CA GLU A 12 -1.94 7.36 37.18
C GLU A 12 -1.50 7.00 35.76
N ALA A 13 -0.78 5.89 35.66
CA ALA A 13 -0.49 5.24 34.40
C ALA A 13 -1.83 4.87 33.76
N VAL A 14 -2.32 5.72 32.87
CA VAL A 14 -3.35 5.36 31.89
C VAL A 14 -2.76 4.22 31.08
N LYS A 15 -3.09 3.00 31.51
CA LYS A 15 -2.93 1.78 30.74
C LYS A 15 -3.74 1.99 29.47
N ARG A 16 -3.09 2.45 28.40
CA ARG A 16 -3.61 2.25 27.06
C ARG A 16 -3.51 0.76 26.82
N GLU A 17 -4.65 0.11 26.99
CA GLU A 17 -4.89 -1.25 26.58
C GLU A 17 -4.39 -1.37 25.15
N ALA A 18 -3.43 -2.28 24.93
CA ALA A 18 -2.97 -2.62 23.60
C ALA A 18 -4.18 -3.19 22.87
N GLU A 19 -4.79 -2.38 22.01
CA GLU A 19 -5.86 -2.82 21.14
C GLU A 19 -5.32 -3.96 20.28
N ASN A 20 -5.97 -5.10 20.44
CA ASN A 20 -5.79 -6.35 19.73
C ASN A 20 -5.47 -6.10 18.25
N GLU A 21 -4.18 -6.15 17.90
CA GLU A 21 -3.70 -6.17 16.53
C GLU A 21 -4.21 -7.46 15.89
N ASN A 22 -5.43 -7.40 15.35
CA ASN A 22 -5.97 -8.42 14.48
C ASN A 22 -5.18 -8.34 13.18
N THR A 23 -3.93 -8.82 13.23
CA THR A 23 -3.03 -8.97 12.10
C THR A 23 -3.66 -10.03 11.21
N VAL A 24 -4.49 -9.57 10.28
CA VAL A 24 -5.04 -10.43 9.23
C VAL A 24 -3.86 -10.88 8.39
N VAL A 25 -3.39 -12.10 8.65
CA VAL A 25 -2.40 -12.77 7.82
C VAL A 25 -3.12 -13.12 6.52
N VAL A 26 -2.97 -12.27 5.52
CA VAL A 26 -3.45 -12.56 4.16
C VAL A 26 -2.50 -13.58 3.55
N ASP A 27 -3.04 -14.73 3.15
CA ASP A 27 -2.26 -15.74 2.45
C ASP A 27 -1.71 -15.17 1.12
N GLY A 28 -0.42 -15.39 0.88
CA GLY A 28 0.26 -14.87 -0.30
C GLY A 28 -0.38 -15.37 -1.61
N SER A 29 -0.89 -16.60 -1.61
CA SER A 29 -1.59 -17.17 -2.76
C SER A 29 -2.84 -16.36 -3.14
N VAL A 30 -3.56 -15.82 -2.15
CA VAL A 30 -4.74 -14.97 -2.38
C VAL A 30 -4.35 -13.66 -3.04
N LEU A 31 -3.19 -13.08 -2.68
CA LEU A 31 -2.70 -11.85 -3.29
C LEU A 31 -2.16 -12.08 -4.72
N GLU A 32 -1.56 -13.24 -4.98
CA GLU A 32 -1.23 -13.66 -6.36
C GLU A 32 -2.48 -13.84 -7.22
N GLU A 33 -3.54 -14.47 -6.67
CA GLU A 33 -4.84 -14.58 -7.35
C GLU A 33 -5.50 -13.21 -7.58
N CYS A 34 -5.35 -12.27 -6.64
CA CYS A 34 -5.77 -10.88 -6.86
C CYS A 34 -5.02 -10.23 -8.02
N CYS A 35 -3.71 -10.48 -8.18
CA CYS A 35 -2.92 -9.92 -9.27
C CYS A 35 -3.48 -10.36 -10.63
N ILE A 36 -3.69 -11.67 -10.82
CA ILE A 36 -4.23 -12.19 -12.08
C ILE A 36 -5.68 -11.78 -12.31
N ALA A 37 -6.50 -11.67 -11.25
CA ALA A 37 -7.87 -11.17 -11.37
C ALA A 37 -7.91 -9.75 -11.94
N VAL A 38 -6.98 -8.88 -11.54
CA VAL A 38 -6.84 -7.54 -12.13
C VAL A 38 -6.41 -7.63 -13.59
N GLU A 39 -5.38 -8.41 -13.92
CA GLU A 39 -4.91 -8.55 -15.31
C GLU A 39 -6.00 -9.07 -16.26
N GLU A 40 -6.87 -9.98 -15.82
CA GLU A 40 -7.98 -10.52 -16.63
C GLU A 40 -9.05 -9.46 -16.97
N GLN A 41 -9.21 -8.44 -16.12
CA GLN A 41 -10.16 -7.33 -16.31
C GLN A 41 -9.60 -6.16 -17.12
N LEU A 42 -8.29 -6.14 -17.38
CA LEU A 42 -7.67 -5.13 -18.24
C LEU A 42 -8.03 -5.37 -19.72
N ASP A 43 -7.77 -4.35 -20.53
CA ASP A 43 -8.21 -4.33 -21.92
C ASP A 43 -7.51 -5.39 -22.80
N TYR A 44 -8.04 -5.55 -24.02
CA TYR A 44 -7.51 -6.50 -25.00
C TYR A 44 -6.03 -6.25 -25.33
N ILE A 45 -5.60 -4.98 -25.36
CA ILE A 45 -4.23 -4.61 -25.73
C ILE A 45 -3.27 -4.98 -24.61
N TYR A 46 -3.59 -4.69 -23.35
CA TYR A 46 -2.84 -5.13 -22.19
C TYR A 46 -2.66 -6.65 -22.20
N LYS A 47 -3.77 -7.40 -22.38
CA LYS A 47 -3.73 -8.87 -22.40
C LYS A 47 -2.90 -9.41 -23.57
N ARG A 48 -2.92 -8.77 -24.75
CA ARG A 48 -2.01 -9.10 -25.86
C ARG A 48 -0.55 -8.86 -25.50
N CYS A 49 -0.24 -7.67 -24.98
CA CYS A 49 1.10 -7.27 -24.62
C CYS A 49 1.70 -8.17 -23.54
N ARG A 50 0.87 -8.63 -22.60
CA ARG A 50 1.24 -9.51 -21.49
C ARG A 50 1.40 -10.98 -21.93
N SER A 51 0.51 -11.48 -22.78
CA SER A 51 0.42 -12.92 -23.10
C SER A 51 1.15 -13.32 -24.38
N HIS A 52 1.15 -12.44 -25.39
CA HIS A 52 1.67 -12.72 -26.73
C HIS A 52 2.92 -11.90 -27.06
N ASP A 53 2.84 -10.56 -27.00
CA ASP A 53 3.95 -9.69 -27.43
C ASP A 53 5.09 -9.66 -26.39
N LYS A 54 4.82 -10.13 -25.16
CA LYS A 54 5.75 -10.16 -24.00
C LYS A 54 6.44 -8.82 -23.71
N SER A 55 5.77 -7.71 -24.03
CA SER A 55 6.25 -6.35 -23.81
C SER A 55 5.85 -5.76 -22.45
N VAL A 56 4.93 -6.43 -21.75
CA VAL A 56 4.49 -6.09 -20.39
C VAL A 56 4.78 -7.27 -19.48
N GLY A 57 5.49 -7.02 -18.37
CA GLY A 57 5.77 -8.03 -17.35
C GLY A 57 4.55 -8.32 -16.44
N PRO A 58 4.65 -9.31 -15.54
CA PRO A 58 3.59 -9.63 -14.58
C PRO A 58 3.19 -8.43 -13.74
N LEU A 59 1.88 -8.19 -13.60
CA LEU A 59 1.35 -7.21 -12.67
C LEU A 59 1.84 -7.50 -11.24
N GLU A 60 2.24 -6.46 -10.52
CA GLU A 60 2.69 -6.53 -9.14
C GLU A 60 1.72 -5.80 -8.21
N ILE A 61 1.30 -6.45 -7.13
CA ILE A 61 0.64 -5.82 -5.99
C ILE A 61 1.65 -5.71 -4.85
N ARG A 62 1.83 -4.50 -4.32
CA ARG A 62 2.67 -4.24 -3.14
C ARG A 62 1.80 -3.89 -1.95
N VAL A 63 1.95 -4.65 -0.88
CA VAL A 63 1.34 -4.36 0.42
C VAL A 63 2.20 -3.36 1.15
N VAL A 64 1.58 -2.35 1.76
CA VAL A 64 2.27 -1.30 2.52
C VAL A 64 1.84 -1.28 3.97
N GLU A 65 2.68 -0.73 4.84
CA GLU A 65 2.37 -0.52 6.26
C GLU A 65 1.09 0.33 6.43
N PRO A 66 0.28 0.09 7.47
CA PRO A 66 -0.78 1.01 7.87
C PRO A 66 -0.25 2.45 8.04
N GLY A 67 -1.03 3.45 7.61
CA GLY A 67 -0.62 4.87 7.64
C GLY A 67 0.28 5.32 6.48
N SER A 68 0.65 4.44 5.55
CA SER A 68 1.47 4.81 4.37
C SER A 68 0.78 5.84 3.47
N PHE A 69 -0.54 5.75 3.32
CA PHE A 69 -1.32 6.71 2.52
C PHE A 69 -1.53 8.04 3.24
N ASP A 70 -1.51 8.06 4.57
CA ASP A 70 -1.53 9.30 5.36
C ASP A 70 -0.19 10.04 5.19
N SER A 71 0.92 9.31 5.28
CA SER A 71 2.25 9.86 4.98
C SER A 71 2.34 10.41 3.55
N LEU A 72 1.67 9.76 2.60
CA LEU A 72 1.58 10.24 1.21
C LEU A 72 0.75 11.53 1.11
N MET A 73 -0.34 11.63 1.85
CA MET A 73 -1.17 12.83 1.94
C MET A 73 -0.38 14.00 2.52
N ASP A 74 0.32 13.80 3.65
CA ASP A 74 1.19 14.80 4.27
C ASP A 74 2.27 15.30 3.30
N LEU A 75 2.84 14.39 2.51
CA LEU A 75 3.80 14.73 1.48
C LEU A 75 3.20 15.67 0.41
N PHE A 76 1.96 15.46 -0.01
CA PHE A 76 1.29 16.34 -0.99
C PHE A 76 0.85 17.66 -0.37
N ILE A 77 0.38 17.66 0.88
CA ILE A 77 0.04 18.89 1.62
C ILE A 77 1.29 19.77 1.78
N SER A 78 2.43 19.18 2.13
CA SER A 78 3.72 19.90 2.21
C SER A 78 4.17 20.51 0.88
N GLN A 79 3.62 20.05 -0.25
CA GLN A 79 3.86 20.57 -1.60
C GLN A 79 2.78 21.54 -2.07
N GLY A 80 1.85 21.93 -1.19
CA GLY A 80 0.81 22.92 -1.48
C GLY A 80 -0.55 22.34 -1.88
N ALA A 81 -0.76 21.02 -1.75
CA ALA A 81 -2.10 20.46 -1.92
C ALA A 81 -3.04 20.92 -0.79
N SER A 82 -4.29 21.24 -1.14
CA SER A 82 -5.31 21.58 -0.16
C SER A 82 -5.79 20.33 0.58
N ILE A 83 -5.70 20.35 1.91
CA ILE A 83 -6.17 19.27 2.79
C ILE A 83 -7.65 18.94 2.54
N ASN A 84 -8.49 19.97 2.36
CA ASN A 84 -9.94 19.84 2.20
C ASN A 84 -10.36 19.31 0.82
N GLN A 85 -9.43 19.20 -0.12
CA GLN A 85 -9.69 18.72 -1.49
C GLN A 85 -8.87 17.47 -1.83
N TYR A 86 -8.04 17.00 -0.89
CA TYR A 86 -7.16 15.88 -1.15
C TYR A 86 -7.96 14.61 -1.45
N LYS A 87 -7.54 13.92 -2.51
CA LYS A 87 -7.92 12.55 -2.82
C LYS A 87 -6.66 11.79 -3.17
N THR A 88 -6.54 10.56 -2.71
CA THR A 88 -5.41 9.71 -3.06
C THR A 88 -5.36 9.54 -4.58
N PRO A 89 -4.25 9.93 -5.24
CA PRO A 89 -4.14 9.81 -6.69
C PRO A 89 -4.08 8.33 -7.08
N ARG A 90 -4.81 7.96 -8.14
CA ARG A 90 -4.82 6.58 -8.65
C ARG A 90 -3.49 6.17 -9.30
N CYS A 91 -2.72 7.14 -9.81
CA CYS A 91 -1.42 6.91 -10.42
C CYS A 91 -0.44 8.01 -9.98
N ILE A 92 0.75 7.60 -9.57
CA ILE A 92 1.77 8.49 -9.02
C ILE A 92 2.98 8.51 -9.95
N LYS A 93 3.32 9.70 -10.44
CA LYS A 93 4.54 9.92 -11.26
C LYS A 93 5.67 10.62 -10.49
N SER A 94 5.36 11.18 -9.32
CA SER A 94 6.36 11.87 -8.49
C SER A 94 7.37 10.88 -7.92
N LYS A 95 8.64 11.04 -8.27
CA LYS A 95 9.74 10.20 -7.76
C LYS A 95 9.82 10.21 -6.23
N LYS A 96 9.53 11.35 -5.60
CA LYS A 96 9.53 11.50 -4.13
C LYS A 96 8.41 10.67 -3.48
N ALA A 97 7.21 10.71 -4.06
CA ALA A 97 6.06 9.93 -3.60
C ALA A 97 6.27 8.43 -3.82
N LEU A 98 6.82 8.03 -4.97
CA LEU A 98 7.19 6.63 -5.23
C LEU A 98 8.24 6.11 -4.25
N LYS A 99 9.28 6.92 -3.94
CA LYS A 99 10.29 6.56 -2.95
C LYS A 99 9.68 6.36 -1.56
N LEU A 100 8.75 7.24 -1.16
CA LEU A 100 8.02 7.12 0.11
C LEU A 100 7.23 5.81 0.18
N LEU A 101 6.39 5.52 -0.82
CA LEU A 101 5.60 4.28 -0.85
C LEU A 101 6.50 3.04 -0.87
N ASN A 102 7.55 3.03 -1.68
CA ASN A 102 8.49 1.91 -1.75
C ASN A 102 9.22 1.66 -0.42
N SER A 103 9.52 2.71 0.36
CA SER A 103 10.12 2.55 1.68
C SER A 103 9.19 1.94 2.73
N LYS A 104 7.90 1.83 2.41
CA LYS A 104 6.83 1.37 3.28
C LYS A 104 6.21 0.04 2.83
N VAL A 105 6.78 -0.60 1.82
CA VAL A 105 6.33 -1.91 1.33
C VAL A 105 6.72 -2.99 2.32
N THR A 106 5.76 -3.81 2.72
CA THR A 106 5.94 -4.96 3.61
C THR A 106 5.98 -6.29 2.84
N ALA A 107 5.31 -6.36 1.69
CA ALA A 107 5.31 -7.54 0.82
C ALA A 107 4.99 -7.18 -0.64
N SER A 108 5.46 -8.00 -1.57
CA SER A 108 5.24 -7.89 -3.02
C SER A 108 4.77 -9.22 -3.58
N PHE A 109 3.75 -9.18 -4.43
CA PHE A 109 3.15 -10.35 -5.09
C PHE A 109 3.02 -10.06 -6.57
N PHE A 110 3.29 -11.07 -7.40
CA PHE A 110 3.21 -10.97 -8.85
C PHE A 110 2.12 -11.88 -9.38
N SER A 111 1.55 -11.53 -10.53
CA SER A 111 0.63 -12.41 -11.24
C SER A 111 1.30 -13.77 -11.54
N PRO A 112 0.70 -14.90 -11.12
CA PRO A 112 1.34 -16.23 -11.21
C PRO A 112 1.31 -16.80 -12.64
N ARG A 113 0.55 -16.19 -13.55
CA ARG A 113 0.38 -16.61 -14.95
C ARG A 113 0.02 -15.44 -15.84
N ASP A 114 -0.17 -15.72 -17.13
CA ASP A 114 -0.66 -14.73 -18.09
C ASP A 114 -2.20 -14.68 -18.08
N PRO A 115 -2.81 -13.50 -18.36
CA PRO A 115 -4.24 -13.38 -18.54
C PRO A 115 -4.69 -14.03 -19.85
N LYS A 116 -5.98 -14.35 -19.96
CA LYS A 116 -6.50 -14.98 -21.18
C LYS A 116 -6.61 -13.94 -22.30
N TRP A 117 -5.83 -14.15 -23.34
CA TRP A 117 -5.92 -13.39 -24.58
C TRP A 117 -6.20 -14.32 -25.76
N VAL A 118 -7.24 -14.00 -26.53
CA VAL A 118 -7.61 -14.73 -27.75
C VAL A 118 -7.59 -13.74 -28.90
N PRO A 119 -6.82 -13.98 -29.98
CA PRO A 119 -6.87 -13.13 -31.16
C PRO A 119 -8.30 -13.01 -31.68
N LYS A 120 -8.78 -11.79 -31.90
CA LYS A 120 -10.01 -11.60 -32.67
C LYS A 120 -9.69 -11.98 -34.11
N MET A 121 -10.26 -13.10 -34.58
CA MET A 121 -10.26 -13.40 -36.01
C MET A 121 -11.22 -12.40 -36.70
N CYS A 122 -10.70 -11.67 -37.68
CA CYS A 122 -11.49 -10.81 -38.56
C CYS A 122 -12.26 -11.65 -39.58
#